data_AF-A0A5Y5D645-F1
#
_entry.id   AF-A0A5Y5D645-F1
#
_cell.length_a   1.000
_cell.length_b   1.000
_cell.length_c   1.000
_cell.angle_alpha   90.00
_cell.angle_beta   90.00
_cell.angle_gamma   90.00
#
_symmetry.space_group_name_H-M   'P 1'
#
loop_
_entity.id
_entity.type
_entity.pdbx_description
1 polymer ?
#
loop_
_entity_poly.entity_id
_entity_poly.type
_entity_poly.pdbx_seq_one_letter_code
_entity_poly.pdbx_strand_id
1 'polypeptide(L)'
;MIVRYGGGNDGIVDYLINGRKAERQYTRDELDHRVVLDGDLQTTDKIIDSIENKSQERYLHITLSFHESHVSNEVLKAVVDDYKKLLMNAYHPDEYSFYAEAHLPKIRHIQDNSTGELVERKPHIHIVIPKVNLITEKFLN
;
A
#
# COMPACT_ATOMS: atom_id res chain seq x y z
N MET A 1 10.13 -13.00 -1.70
CA MET A 1 9.39 -11.72 -1.73
C MET A 1 9.83 -10.90 -2.94
N ILE A 2 8.89 -10.27 -3.65
CA ILE A 2 9.17 -9.31 -4.75
C ILE A 2 8.77 -7.92 -4.26
N VAL A 3 9.62 -6.92 -4.52
CA VAL A 3 9.37 -5.53 -4.19
C VAL A 3 9.12 -4.76 -5.48
N ARG A 4 8.02 -3.99 -5.52
CA ARG A 4 7.73 -3.02 -6.58
C ARG A 4 7.50 -1.66 -5.95
N TYR A 5 8.01 -0.62 -6.57
CA TYR A 5 7.80 0.75 -6.12
C TYR A 5 7.38 1.63 -7.30
N GLY A 6 6.69 2.71 -6.99
CA GLY A 6 6.32 3.78 -7.91
C GLY A 6 5.70 4.92 -7.10
N GLY A 7 5.15 5.92 -7.76
CA GLY A 7 4.33 6.92 -7.11
C GLY A 7 3.00 7.11 -7.81
N GLY A 8 2.17 7.93 -7.21
CA GLY A 8 0.93 8.38 -7.82
C GLY A 8 0.57 9.78 -7.35
N ASN A 9 -0.39 10.38 -8.05
CA ASN A 9 -0.89 11.70 -7.72
C ASN A 9 -2.10 11.60 -6.79
N ASP A 10 -3.07 10.75 -7.10
CA ASP A 10 -4.33 10.57 -6.37
C ASP A 10 -4.79 9.10 -6.39
N GLY A 11 -5.97 8.82 -5.85
CA GLY A 11 -6.70 7.56 -6.03
C GLY A 11 -6.17 6.34 -5.26
N ILE A 12 -5.14 6.48 -4.41
CA ILE A 12 -4.58 5.34 -3.68
C ILE A 12 -5.58 4.73 -2.69
N VAL A 13 -6.38 5.56 -2.01
CA VAL A 13 -7.40 5.07 -1.07
C VAL A 13 -8.47 4.26 -1.77
N ASP A 14 -9.02 4.78 -2.87
CA ASP A 14 -10.00 4.04 -3.67
C ASP A 14 -9.39 2.74 -4.22
N TYR A 15 -8.13 2.77 -4.67
CA TYR A 15 -7.42 1.57 -5.10
C TYR A 15 -7.28 0.52 -3.99
N LEU A 16 -6.95 0.93 -2.77
CA LEU A 16 -6.78 0.02 -1.63
C LEU A 16 -8.10 -0.55 -1.13
N ILE A 17 -9.16 0.27 -1.10
CA ILE A 17 -10.49 -0.11 -0.61
C ILE A 17 -11.27 -0.88 -1.68
N ASN A 18 -11.28 -0.42 -2.93
CA ASN A 18 -12.15 -0.94 -3.98
C ASN A 18 -11.40 -1.73 -5.06
N GLY A 19 -10.08 -1.60 -5.16
CA GLY A 19 -9.30 -2.15 -6.26
C GLY A 19 -9.58 -1.44 -7.59
N ARG A 20 -8.94 -1.91 -8.67
CA ARG A 20 -9.27 -1.44 -10.03
C ARG A 20 -10.55 -2.14 -10.51
N LYS A 21 -11.68 -1.42 -10.53
CA LYS A 21 -13.02 -1.95 -10.86
C LYS A 21 -13.19 -2.45 -12.29
N ALA A 22 -12.32 -2.08 -13.23
CA ALA A 22 -12.63 -2.18 -14.66
C ALA A 22 -12.98 -3.59 -15.17
N GLU A 23 -12.55 -4.69 -14.52
CA GLU A 23 -12.71 -6.04 -15.08
C GLU A 23 -12.92 -7.16 -14.04
N ARG A 24 -13.30 -6.85 -12.79
CA ARG A 24 -13.28 -7.85 -11.71
C ARG A 24 -14.68 -8.39 -11.39
N GLN A 25 -14.79 -9.71 -11.28
CA GLN A 25 -16.00 -10.41 -10.83
C GLN A 25 -16.32 -10.17 -9.33
N TYR A 26 -15.31 -9.86 -8.52
CA TYR A 26 -15.42 -9.71 -7.08
C TYR A 26 -14.89 -8.34 -6.62
N THR A 27 -15.49 -7.80 -5.56
CA THR A 27 -15.03 -6.60 -4.84
C THR A 27 -13.76 -6.89 -4.02
N ARG A 28 -13.03 -5.85 -3.62
CA ARG A 28 -11.84 -6.02 -2.78
C ARG A 28 -12.15 -6.67 -1.44
N ASP A 29 -13.25 -6.30 -0.80
CA ASP A 29 -13.66 -6.86 0.49
C ASP A 29 -14.03 -8.35 0.38
N GLU A 30 -14.52 -8.80 -0.77
CA GLU A 30 -14.74 -10.22 -1.04
C GLU A 30 -13.41 -10.96 -1.29
N LEU A 31 -12.45 -10.30 -1.92
CA LEU A 31 -11.18 -10.89 -2.31
C LEU A 31 -10.19 -11.01 -1.16
N ASP A 32 -10.10 -10.00 -0.30
CA ASP A 32 -9.03 -9.87 0.70
C ASP A 32 -9.56 -9.55 2.09
N HIS A 33 -8.86 -10.04 3.11
CA HIS A 33 -8.89 -9.46 4.44
C HIS A 33 -7.77 -8.42 4.53
N ARG A 34 -8.17 -7.16 4.74
CA ARG A 34 -7.24 -6.04 4.90
C ARG A 34 -6.83 -5.92 6.36
N VAL A 35 -5.53 -5.86 6.60
CA VAL A 35 -4.94 -5.72 7.94
C VAL A 35 -4.07 -4.47 7.95
N VAL A 36 -4.45 -3.46 8.73
CA VAL A 36 -3.61 -2.28 8.93
C VAL A 36 -2.42 -2.68 9.80
N LEU A 37 -1.23 -2.37 9.32
CA LEU A 37 0.04 -2.69 9.97
C LEU A 37 0.69 -1.44 10.58
N ASP A 38 0.49 -0.26 9.99
CA ASP A 38 0.96 1.02 10.52
C ASP A 38 0.11 2.17 9.95
N GLY A 39 -0.04 3.23 10.73
CA GLY A 39 -0.72 4.47 10.34
C GLY A 39 -2.24 4.37 10.23
N ASP A 40 -2.81 5.41 9.61
CA ASP A 40 -4.25 5.53 9.34
C ASP A 40 -4.48 5.97 7.88
N LEU A 41 -5.35 5.25 7.17
CA LEU A 41 -5.57 5.45 5.74
C LEU A 41 -6.24 6.81 5.46
N GLN A 42 -7.21 7.21 6.28
CA GLN A 42 -7.95 8.46 6.07
C GLN A 42 -7.06 9.68 6.34
N THR A 43 -6.20 9.60 7.34
CA THR A 43 -5.19 10.61 7.63
C THR A 43 -4.19 10.72 6.49
N THR A 44 -3.74 9.58 5.96
CA THR A 44 -2.84 9.54 4.80
C THR A 44 -3.47 10.19 3.57
N ASP A 45 -4.74 9.93 3.31
CA ASP A 45 -5.51 10.53 2.21
C ASP A 45 -5.51 12.07 2.31
N LYS A 46 -5.89 12.58 3.49
CA LYS A 46 -5.93 14.02 3.76
C LYS A 46 -4.58 14.70 3.57
N ILE A 47 -3.49 14.03 3.97
CA ILE A 47 -2.12 14.54 3.79
C ILE A 47 -1.74 14.55 2.31
N ILE A 48 -2.10 13.51 1.54
CA ILE A 48 -1.87 13.50 0.08
C ILE A 48 -2.66 14.63 -0.58
N ASP A 49 -3.90 14.83 -0.17
CA ASP A 49 -4.77 15.88 -0.72
C ASP A 49 -4.34 17.29 -0.34
N SER A 50 -3.64 17.48 0.78
CA SER A 50 -3.07 18.78 1.13
C SER A 50 -1.87 19.18 0.26
N ILE A 51 -1.25 18.22 -0.46
CA ILE A 51 -0.16 18.52 -1.39
C ILE A 51 -0.75 19.11 -2.68
N GLU A 52 -0.33 20.32 -3.03
CA GLU A 52 -0.75 21.03 -4.25
C GLU A 52 -0.57 20.16 -5.49
N ASN A 53 -1.62 20.02 -6.30
CA ASN A 53 -1.58 19.18 -7.49
C ASN A 53 -1.04 19.95 -8.71
N LYS A 54 0.20 19.67 -9.10
CA LYS A 54 0.89 20.13 -10.33
C LYS A 54 1.14 18.97 -11.30
N SER A 55 0.32 17.92 -11.23
CA SER A 55 0.48 16.67 -11.99
C SER A 55 1.75 15.88 -11.65
N GLN A 56 2.35 16.09 -10.48
CA GLN A 56 3.49 15.34 -9.94
C GLN A 56 3.04 14.14 -9.10
N GLU A 57 3.97 13.24 -8.77
CA GLU A 57 3.70 12.21 -7.75
C GLU A 57 3.60 12.85 -6.36
N ARG A 58 2.47 12.67 -5.68
CA ARG A 58 2.20 13.19 -4.32
C ARG A 58 2.46 12.14 -3.24
N TYR A 59 2.59 10.87 -3.60
CA TYR A 59 2.95 9.79 -2.68
C TYR A 59 3.88 8.79 -3.35
N LEU A 60 4.69 8.11 -2.54
CA LEU A 60 5.38 6.86 -2.87
C LEU A 60 4.45 5.70 -2.53
N HIS A 61 4.36 4.71 -3.42
CA HIS A 61 3.65 3.45 -3.21
C HIS A 61 4.61 2.27 -3.41
N ILE A 62 4.77 1.47 -2.37
CA ILE A 62 5.58 0.25 -2.41
C ILE A 62 4.65 -0.94 -2.21
N THR A 63 4.81 -1.97 -3.03
CA THR A 63 4.14 -3.26 -2.86
C THR A 63 5.16 -4.35 -2.59
N LEU A 64 4.97 -5.07 -1.48
CA LEU A 64 5.77 -6.22 -1.08
C LEU A 64 4.93 -7.49 -1.30
N SER A 65 5.28 -8.31 -2.28
CA SER A 65 4.54 -9.54 -2.62
C SER A 65 5.26 -10.78 -2.11
N PHE A 66 4.56 -11.63 -1.36
CA PHE A 66 5.11 -12.86 -0.79
C PHE A 66 4.98 -14.05 -1.76
N HIS A 67 5.90 -15.00 -1.67
CA HIS A 67 5.80 -16.26 -2.41
C HIS A 67 4.99 -17.29 -1.62
N GLU A 68 4.99 -17.16 -0.31
CA GLU A 68 4.30 -17.99 0.65
C GLU A 68 2.79 -17.74 0.57
N SER A 69 1.98 -18.79 0.59
CA SER A 69 0.52 -18.68 0.59
C SER A 69 -0.05 -18.20 1.93
N HIS A 70 0.76 -18.24 2.99
CA HIS A 70 0.43 -17.74 4.32
C HIS A 70 1.65 -17.11 4.98
N VAL A 71 1.45 -15.95 5.60
CA VAL A 71 2.43 -15.22 6.41
C VAL A 71 1.69 -14.70 7.63
N SER A 72 2.24 -14.86 8.84
CA SER A 72 1.59 -14.40 10.06
C SER A 72 1.58 -12.87 10.16
N ASN A 73 0.58 -12.30 10.84
CA ASN A 73 0.49 -10.86 11.07
C ASN A 73 1.72 -10.30 11.78
N GLU A 74 2.34 -11.08 12.67
CA GLU A 74 3.58 -10.72 13.37
C GLU A 74 4.75 -10.54 12.40
N VAL A 75 4.93 -11.46 11.44
CA VAL A 75 5.97 -11.36 10.43
C VAL A 75 5.67 -10.21 9.47
N LEU A 76 4.42 -10.03 9.06
CA LEU A 76 4.01 -8.90 8.22
C LEU A 76 4.31 -7.55 8.89
N LYS A 77 4.00 -7.43 10.19
CA LYS A 77 4.29 -6.24 10.99
C LYS A 77 5.79 -6.02 11.14
N ALA A 78 6.57 -7.07 11.42
CA ALA A 78 8.02 -6.97 11.52
C ALA A 78 8.66 -6.49 10.20
N VAL A 79 8.20 -7.01 9.06
CA VAL A 79 8.65 -6.55 7.74
C VAL A 79 8.32 -5.07 7.54
N VAL A 80 7.12 -4.61 7.90
CA VAL A 80 6.75 -3.19 7.81
C VAL A 80 7.64 -2.32 8.70
N ASP A 81 7.90 -2.75 9.93
CA ASP A 81 8.73 -2.01 10.89
C ASP A 81 10.17 -1.87 10.39
N ASP A 82 10.74 -2.93 9.81
CA ASP A 82 12.07 -2.90 9.21
C ASP A 82 12.12 -1.94 8.01
N TYR A 83 11.10 -1.94 7.14
CA TYR A 83 11.01 -1.01 6.02
C TYR A 83 10.86 0.44 6.50
N LYS A 84 9.98 0.70 7.48
CA LYS A 84 9.81 2.05 8.06
C LYS A 84 11.12 2.55 8.64
N LYS A 85 11.80 1.71 9.43
CA LYS A 85 13.11 2.04 10.00
C LYS A 85 14.16 2.29 8.93
N LEU A 86 14.19 1.48 7.86
CA LEU A 86 15.17 1.63 6.79
C LEU A 86 14.94 2.92 5.99
N LEU A 87 13.69 3.16 5.55
CA LEU A 87 13.34 4.26 4.65
C LEU A 87 13.32 5.61 5.38
N MET A 88 12.95 5.62 6.66
CA MET A 88 12.71 6.86 7.40
C MET A 88 13.81 7.17 8.43
N ASN A 89 14.95 6.46 8.42
CA ASN A 89 15.99 6.61 9.45
C ASN A 89 16.59 8.02 9.58
N ALA A 90 16.53 8.82 8.51
CA ALA A 90 17.10 10.16 8.46
C ALA A 90 16.10 11.25 8.86
N TYR A 91 14.84 10.87 9.10
CA TYR A 91 13.75 11.75 9.45
C TYR A 91 13.37 11.61 10.91
N HIS A 92 13.02 12.71 11.56
CA HIS A 92 12.31 12.67 12.82
C HIS A 92 10.90 12.09 12.59
N PRO A 93 10.33 11.28 13.50
CA PRO A 93 8.99 10.71 13.33
C PRO A 93 7.87 11.72 13.05
N ASP A 94 8.02 12.96 13.52
CA ASP A 94 7.05 14.03 13.29
C ASP A 94 7.14 14.65 11.89
N GLU A 95 8.17 14.33 11.11
CA GLU A 95 8.38 14.90 9.78
C GLU A 95 7.64 14.16 8.67
N TYR A 96 7.11 12.97 8.92
CA TYR A 96 6.53 12.15 7.86
C TYR A 96 5.27 11.42 8.30
N SER A 97 4.43 11.11 7.31
CA SER A 97 3.36 10.14 7.46
C SER A 97 3.76 8.82 6.78
N PHE A 98 3.39 7.71 7.39
CA PHE A 98 3.68 6.37 6.89
C PHE A 98 2.46 5.50 7.12
N TYR A 99 1.94 4.91 6.05
CA TYR A 99 0.82 3.98 6.12
C TYR A 99 1.23 2.64 5.52
N ALA A 100 0.80 1.55 6.17
CA ALA A 100 0.96 0.21 5.63
C ALA A 100 -0.23 -0.68 5.92
N GLU A 101 -0.65 -1.46 4.93
CA GLU A 101 -1.66 -2.51 5.08
C GLU A 101 -1.28 -3.78 4.33
N ALA A 102 -1.63 -4.94 4.88
CA ALA A 102 -1.57 -6.22 4.20
C ALA A 102 -2.92 -6.59 3.58
N HIS A 103 -2.90 -7.16 2.38
CA HIS A 103 -4.02 -7.83 1.73
C HIS A 103 -3.80 -9.33 1.82
N LEU A 104 -4.65 -10.01 2.58
CA LEU A 104 -4.62 -11.45 2.77
C LEU A 104 -5.75 -12.10 1.96
N PRO A 105 -5.46 -12.90 0.93
CA PRO A 105 -6.50 -13.47 0.06
C PRO A 105 -7.49 -14.35 0.84
N LYS A 106 -8.78 -13.99 0.79
CA LYS A 106 -9.91 -14.85 1.20
C LYS A 106 -10.19 -15.90 0.12
N ILE A 107 -10.18 -15.46 -1.14
CA ILE A 107 -10.30 -16.31 -2.32
C ILE A 107 -8.87 -16.60 -2.83
N ARG A 108 -8.42 -17.84 -2.68
CA ARG A 108 -7.03 -18.24 -2.99
C ARG A 108 -6.73 -18.39 -4.47
N HIS A 109 -7.74 -18.68 -5.29
CA HIS A 109 -7.56 -18.87 -6.72
C HIS A 109 -8.60 -18.03 -7.46
N ILE A 110 -8.14 -17.30 -8.47
CA ILE A 110 -9.00 -16.57 -9.39
C ILE A 110 -8.65 -16.99 -10.81
N GLN A 111 -9.63 -16.95 -11.70
CA GLN A 111 -9.36 -17.12 -13.11
C GLN A 111 -8.78 -15.81 -13.65
N ASP A 112 -7.64 -15.89 -14.33
CA ASP A 112 -7.09 -14.76 -15.07
C ASP A 112 -7.98 -14.52 -16.30
N ASN A 113 -8.53 -13.30 -16.44
CA ASN A 113 -9.45 -12.98 -17.53
C ASN A 113 -8.78 -13.01 -18.91
N SER A 114 -7.46 -12.82 -18.97
CA SER A 114 -6.71 -12.74 -20.23
C SER A 114 -6.26 -14.11 -20.71
N THR A 115 -5.88 -15.01 -19.80
CA THR A 115 -5.38 -16.36 -20.15
C THR A 115 -6.38 -17.47 -19.88
N GLY A 116 -7.39 -17.23 -19.03
CA GLY A 116 -8.33 -18.25 -18.56
C GLY A 116 -7.74 -19.21 -17.51
N GLU A 117 -6.48 -19.02 -17.11
CA GLU A 117 -5.81 -19.90 -16.15
C GLU A 117 -6.20 -19.58 -14.70
N LEU A 118 -6.20 -20.60 -13.84
CA LEU A 118 -6.36 -20.42 -12.39
C LEU A 118 -5.05 -19.93 -11.79
N VAL A 119 -5.04 -18.69 -11.32
CA VAL A 119 -3.89 -18.06 -10.69
C VAL A 119 -4.10 -18.02 -9.18
N GLU A 120 -3.09 -18.47 -8.44
CA GLU A 120 -3.06 -18.36 -6.99
C GLU A 120 -2.82 -16.90 -6.57
N ARG A 121 -3.67 -16.39 -5.68
CA ARG A 121 -3.48 -15.11 -5.01
C ARG A 121 -2.64 -15.29 -3.76
N LYS A 122 -1.64 -14.43 -3.61
CA LYS A 122 -0.70 -14.46 -2.47
C LYS A 122 -0.80 -13.20 -1.61
N PRO A 123 -0.50 -13.31 -0.30
CA PRO A 123 -0.36 -12.15 0.58
C PRO A 123 0.56 -11.09 -0.01
N HIS A 124 0.20 -9.83 0.21
CA HIS A 124 1.05 -8.69 -0.13
C HIS A 124 0.79 -7.51 0.80
N ILE A 125 1.80 -6.66 0.96
CA ILE A 125 1.72 -5.42 1.73
C ILE A 125 1.77 -4.23 0.77
N HIS A 126 0.94 -3.24 1.02
CA HIS A 126 1.04 -1.91 0.45
C HIS A 126 1.58 -0.94 1.50
N ILE A 127 2.60 -0.18 1.14
CA ILE A 127 3.15 0.94 1.92
C ILE A 127 2.90 2.21 1.12
N VAL A 128 2.38 3.24 1.78
CA VAL A 128 2.09 4.56 1.20
C VAL A 128 2.78 5.62 2.05
N ILE A 129 3.60 6.46 1.41
CA ILE A 129 4.32 7.56 2.06
C ILE A 129 4.02 8.85 1.27
N PRO A 130 3.26 9.80 1.84
CA PRO A 130 3.07 11.10 1.21
C PRO A 130 4.41 11.84 1.06
N LYS A 131 4.62 12.50 -0.09
CA LYS A 131 5.88 13.19 -0.41
C LYS A 131 5.92 14.62 0.14
N VAL A 132 5.57 14.78 1.40
CA VAL A 132 5.58 16.07 2.12
C VAL A 132 6.14 15.90 3.51
N ASN A 133 7.02 16.80 3.91
CA ASN A 133 7.52 16.91 5.25
C ASN A 133 6.49 17.66 6.10
N LEU A 134 5.96 17.02 7.14
CA LEU A 134 4.83 17.54 7.94
C LEU A 134 5.18 18.76 8.80
N ILE A 135 6.46 19.04 9.01
CA ILE A 135 6.92 20.18 9.81
C ILE A 135 7.21 21.39 8.92
N THR A 136 7.83 21.16 7.76
CA THR A 136 8.27 22.24 6.87
C THR A 136 7.33 22.51 5.71
N GLU A 137 6.37 21.62 5.46
CA GLU A 137 5.44 21.62 4.31
C GLU A 137 6.16 21.56 2.95
N LYS A 138 7.45 21.23 2.95
CA LYS A 138 8.26 21.04 1.74
C LYS A 138 8.21 19.58 1.29
N PHE A 139 8.73 19.32 0.10
CA PHE A 139 8.91 17.97 -0.40
C PHE A 139 9.75 17.12 0.57
N LEU A 140 9.27 15.91 0.87
CA LEU A 140 10.01 14.91 1.65
C LEU A 140 10.96 14.17 0.71
N ASN A 141 12.27 14.40 0.87
CA ASN A 141 13.32 13.91 -0.03
C ASN A 141 13.57 12.40 0.01
#